data_AF-A0A0J5GK97-F1
#
_entry.id   AF-A0A0J5GK97-F1
#
_cell.length_a   1.000
_cell.length_b   1.000
_cell.length_c   1.000
_cell.angle_alpha   90.00
_cell.angle_beta   90.00
_cell.angle_gamma   90.00
#
_symmetry.space_group_name_H-M   'P 1'
#
loop_
_entity.id
_entity.type
_entity.pdbx_description
1 polymer ?
#
loop_
_entity_poly.entity_id
_entity_poly.type
_entity_poly.pdbx_seq_one_letter_code
_entity_poly.pdbx_strand_id
1 'polypeptide(L)'
;QVLSNVSEDFPQAVADVIEKTYSNKLISSIISSQIDADRMDYLQRDAYYTGVSYGHFDMERILRVMRPMEDQVVIKQSGMHAVEDYIMSRYQMYWQVYFHPVTRSAEVILSKIFKRAKELHLAGYEFKQKPNHFYSFFYGKGSLDDYLRLDEAITLYYFQIWQEEEDRILSDLCVRFLNRRLFKYVEFNPNQRMNDWPELQELFKKADLNPDYYLVIDSSSDLPYDFYRPGEEEERLPIHLVLPNGKIRELSRESDVVEAISGKKRTDHKLYFPLDCLEDVREHKEVKQRILEILQK
;
A
#
# COMPACT_ATOMS: atom_id res chain seq x y z
N GLN A 1 -8.86 -18.29 -23.11
CA GLN A 1 -9.97 -18.66 -24.01
C GLN A 1 -10.63 -17.42 -24.62
N VAL A 2 -11.17 -16.48 -23.84
CA VAL A 2 -11.85 -15.28 -24.40
C VAL A 2 -10.95 -14.43 -25.31
N LEU A 3 -9.76 -14.04 -24.85
CA LEU A 3 -8.83 -13.21 -25.66
C LEU A 3 -8.39 -13.91 -26.95
N SER A 4 -8.19 -15.22 -26.89
CA SER A 4 -7.79 -16.05 -28.03
C SER A 4 -8.87 -16.13 -29.13
N ASN A 5 -10.13 -15.72 -28.85
CA ASN A 5 -11.17 -15.65 -29.87
C ASN A 5 -11.01 -14.45 -30.82
N VAL A 6 -10.17 -13.46 -30.47
CA VAL A 6 -9.87 -12.31 -31.33
C VAL A 6 -8.80 -12.69 -32.35
N SER A 7 -7.65 -13.19 -31.87
CA SER A 7 -6.59 -13.81 -32.64
C SER A 7 -5.69 -14.63 -31.71
N GLU A 8 -4.84 -15.49 -32.28
CA GLU A 8 -3.93 -16.37 -31.53
C GLU A 8 -2.92 -15.59 -30.67
N ASP A 9 -2.44 -14.46 -31.18
CA ASP A 9 -1.47 -13.56 -30.57
C ASP A 9 -2.10 -12.49 -29.64
N PHE A 10 -3.42 -12.29 -29.68
CA PHE A 10 -4.09 -11.25 -28.89
C PHE A 10 -3.89 -11.35 -27.37
N PRO A 11 -3.92 -12.56 -26.75
CA PRO A 11 -3.62 -12.68 -25.32
C PRO A 11 -2.24 -12.14 -24.95
N GLN A 12 -1.23 -12.39 -25.79
CA GLN A 12 0.12 -11.89 -25.58
C GLN A 12 0.17 -10.38 -25.77
N ALA A 13 -0.46 -9.84 -26.82
CA ALA A 13 -0.54 -8.40 -27.03
C ALA A 13 -1.18 -7.65 -25.84
N VAL A 14 -2.21 -8.21 -25.22
CA VAL A 14 -2.83 -7.65 -24.01
C VAL A 14 -1.86 -7.68 -22.82
N ALA A 15 -1.15 -8.80 -22.63
CA ALA A 15 -0.13 -8.91 -21.59
C ALA A 15 1.00 -7.89 -21.82
N ASP A 16 1.49 -7.75 -23.05
CA ASP A 16 2.55 -6.81 -23.43
C ASP A 16 2.17 -5.35 -23.15
N VAL A 17 0.88 -4.99 -23.25
CA VAL A 17 0.39 -3.64 -22.90
C VAL A 17 0.53 -3.40 -21.39
N ILE A 18 0.14 -4.38 -20.57
CA ILE A 18 0.24 -4.33 -19.11
C ILE A 18 1.70 -4.32 -18.66
N GLU A 19 2.55 -5.13 -19.31
CA GLU A 19 4.00 -5.20 -19.07
C GLU A 19 4.77 -4.01 -19.67
N LYS A 20 4.10 -3.11 -20.41
CA LYS A 20 4.69 -1.95 -21.10
C LYS A 20 5.74 -2.31 -22.16
N THR A 21 5.69 -3.51 -22.70
CA THR A 21 6.56 -4.01 -23.78
C THR A 21 5.90 -3.90 -25.16
N TYR A 22 4.60 -3.59 -25.22
CA TYR A 22 3.87 -3.40 -26.47
C TYR A 22 4.44 -2.24 -27.30
N SER A 23 4.50 -2.43 -28.62
CA SER A 23 5.16 -1.49 -29.55
C SER A 23 4.54 -0.10 -29.56
N ASN A 24 3.22 0.00 -29.39
CA ASN A 24 2.51 1.28 -29.33
C ASN A 24 2.40 1.78 -27.88
N LYS A 25 3.38 2.58 -27.47
CA LYS A 25 3.46 3.14 -26.11
C LYS A 25 2.30 4.04 -25.73
N LEU A 26 1.65 4.69 -26.70
CA LEU A 26 0.46 5.50 -26.44
C LEU A 26 -0.64 4.67 -25.77
N ILE A 27 -0.85 3.42 -26.20
CA ILE A 27 -1.85 2.51 -25.61
C ILE A 27 -1.51 2.23 -24.15
N SER A 28 -0.25 1.83 -23.88
CA SER A 28 0.20 1.57 -22.51
C SER A 28 0.10 2.82 -21.63
N SER A 29 0.33 4.02 -22.17
CA SER A 29 0.24 5.28 -21.42
C SER A 29 -1.18 5.63 -20.94
N ILE A 30 -2.20 5.19 -21.67
CA ILE A 30 -3.62 5.41 -21.30
C ILE A 30 -3.97 4.56 -20.06
N ILE A 31 -3.35 3.39 -19.92
CA ILE A 31 -3.63 2.43 -18.84
C ILE A 31 -2.65 2.60 -17.67
N SER A 32 -1.39 2.93 -17.93
CA SER A 32 -0.35 3.07 -16.91
C SER A 32 0.64 4.20 -17.24
N SER A 33 0.44 5.35 -16.61
CA SER A 33 1.27 6.55 -16.67
C SER A 33 1.15 7.37 -15.36
N GLN A 34 1.51 8.65 -15.38
CA GLN A 34 1.23 9.57 -14.27
C GLN A 34 -0.21 10.09 -14.29
N ILE A 35 -0.90 10.01 -15.43
CA ILE A 35 -2.28 10.47 -15.64
C ILE A 35 -3.02 9.47 -16.55
N ASP A 36 -3.26 8.28 -15.99
CA ASP A 36 -3.89 7.15 -16.67
C ASP A 36 -5.35 6.95 -16.20
N ALA A 37 -6.06 6.08 -16.91
CA ALA A 37 -7.44 5.72 -16.58
C ALA A 37 -7.57 5.02 -15.21
N ASP A 38 -6.58 4.21 -14.83
CA ASP A 38 -6.56 3.48 -13.56
C ASP A 38 -6.57 4.45 -12.37
N ARG A 39 -5.61 5.37 -12.34
CA ARG A 39 -5.49 6.40 -11.29
C ARG A 39 -6.67 7.35 -11.26
N MET A 40 -7.14 7.77 -12.43
CA MET A 40 -8.29 8.66 -12.47
C MET A 40 -9.55 8.00 -11.92
N ASP A 41 -9.72 6.70 -12.15
CA ASP A 41 -10.84 5.92 -11.61
C ASP A 41 -10.69 5.70 -10.11
N TYR A 42 -9.60 5.06 -9.66
CA TYR A 42 -9.49 4.68 -8.25
C TYR A 42 -9.47 5.89 -7.32
N LEU A 43 -8.85 7.02 -7.70
CA LEU A 43 -8.85 8.21 -6.86
C LEU A 43 -10.26 8.74 -6.60
N GLN A 44 -11.09 8.82 -7.65
CA GLN A 44 -12.47 9.29 -7.51
C GLN A 44 -13.37 8.25 -6.85
N ARG A 45 -13.20 6.97 -7.20
CA ARG A 45 -13.94 5.84 -6.62
C ARG A 45 -13.67 5.74 -5.12
N ASP A 46 -12.41 5.74 -4.72
CA ASP A 46 -12.02 5.62 -3.32
C ASP A 46 -12.45 6.85 -2.55
N ALA A 47 -12.35 8.06 -3.14
CA ALA A 47 -12.87 9.27 -2.53
C ALA A 47 -14.38 9.18 -2.25
N TYR A 48 -15.13 8.68 -3.23
CA TYR A 48 -16.56 8.47 -3.13
C TYR A 48 -16.93 7.45 -2.03
N TYR A 49 -16.32 6.25 -2.04
CA TYR A 49 -16.66 5.19 -1.09
C TYR A 49 -16.15 5.45 0.33
N THR A 50 -15.06 6.20 0.49
CA THR A 50 -14.58 6.63 1.81
C THR A 50 -15.24 7.91 2.32
N GLY A 51 -15.94 8.64 1.45
CA GLY A 51 -16.66 9.88 1.78
C GLY A 51 -15.74 11.09 1.96
N VAL A 52 -14.51 11.05 1.44
CA VAL A 52 -13.54 12.14 1.59
C VAL A 52 -13.64 13.11 0.42
N SER A 53 -13.65 14.41 0.71
CA SER A 53 -13.89 15.45 -0.30
C SER A 53 -12.64 15.84 -1.10
N TYR A 54 -11.44 15.57 -0.58
CA TYR A 54 -10.16 15.98 -1.17
C TYR A 54 -9.68 15.09 -2.31
N GLY A 55 -10.33 13.95 -2.59
CA GLY A 55 -9.96 13.08 -3.71
C GLY A 55 -10.67 13.40 -5.03
N HIS A 56 -11.53 14.41 -5.05
CA HIS A 56 -12.27 14.81 -6.26
C HIS A 56 -11.48 15.81 -7.11
N PHE A 57 -11.49 15.59 -8.43
CA PHE A 57 -10.95 16.48 -9.45
C PHE A 57 -11.83 16.42 -10.71
N ASP A 58 -11.73 17.43 -11.59
CA ASP A 58 -12.55 17.51 -12.81
C ASP A 58 -12.00 16.61 -13.94
N MET A 59 -12.41 15.34 -13.93
CA MET A 59 -12.05 14.36 -14.97
C MET A 59 -12.55 14.77 -16.35
N GLU A 60 -13.76 15.34 -16.47
CA GLU A 60 -14.30 15.78 -17.77
C GLU A 60 -13.42 16.87 -18.39
N ARG A 61 -12.93 17.79 -17.57
CA ARG A 61 -12.00 18.83 -18.01
C ARG A 61 -10.70 18.22 -18.50
N ILE A 62 -10.10 17.27 -17.77
CA ILE A 62 -8.86 16.57 -18.17
C ILE A 62 -9.05 15.88 -19.53
N LEU A 63 -10.13 15.10 -19.70
CA LEU A 63 -10.42 14.41 -20.95
C LEU A 63 -10.57 15.38 -22.14
N ARG A 64 -11.20 16.54 -21.92
CA ARG A 64 -11.38 17.56 -22.98
C ARG A 64 -10.07 18.13 -23.50
N VAL A 65 -9.04 18.23 -22.65
CA VAL A 65 -7.72 18.82 -22.96
C VAL A 65 -6.64 17.80 -23.26
N MET A 66 -6.90 16.50 -23.04
CA MET A 66 -5.99 15.40 -23.35
C MET A 66 -5.82 15.23 -24.86
N ARG A 67 -4.60 15.01 -25.33
CA ARG A 67 -4.25 14.80 -26.74
C ARG A 67 -3.31 13.60 -26.88
N PRO A 68 -3.51 12.75 -27.89
CA PRO A 68 -2.53 11.70 -28.20
C PRO A 68 -1.29 12.32 -28.84
N MET A 69 -0.11 11.79 -28.48
CA MET A 69 1.16 11.97 -29.18
C MET A 69 1.79 10.60 -29.42
N GLU A 70 2.89 10.54 -30.16
CA GLU A 70 3.52 9.29 -30.63
C GLU A 70 3.74 8.25 -29.52
N ASP A 71 4.28 8.66 -28.38
CA ASP A 71 4.65 7.74 -27.29
C ASP A 71 3.78 7.85 -26.02
N GLN A 72 2.94 8.88 -25.90
CA GLN A 72 2.15 9.11 -24.68
C GLN A 72 0.99 10.09 -24.89
N VAL A 73 0.04 10.08 -23.94
CA VAL A 73 -0.94 11.16 -23.81
C VAL A 73 -0.28 12.43 -23.25
N VAL A 74 -0.69 13.59 -23.79
CA VAL A 74 -0.25 14.92 -23.35
C VAL A 74 -1.47 15.80 -23.08
N ILE A 75 -1.29 16.89 -22.35
CA ILE A 75 -2.37 17.80 -21.95
C ILE A 75 -2.17 19.16 -22.62
N LYS A 76 -3.22 19.79 -23.17
CA LYS A 76 -3.12 21.18 -23.62
C LYS A 76 -2.79 22.11 -22.44
N GLN A 77 -1.97 23.15 -22.66
CA GLN A 77 -1.64 24.13 -21.61
C GLN A 77 -2.88 24.73 -20.92
N SER A 78 -3.98 24.94 -21.66
CA SER A 78 -5.26 25.42 -21.10
C SER A 78 -5.91 24.46 -20.09
N GLY A 79 -5.40 23.24 -19.97
CA GLY A 79 -5.80 22.22 -19.02
C GLY A 79 -4.96 22.15 -17.75
N MET A 80 -3.89 22.94 -17.63
CA MET A 80 -2.89 22.83 -16.56
C MET A 80 -3.51 22.76 -15.17
N HIS A 81 -4.41 23.69 -14.82
CA HIS A 81 -5.03 23.74 -13.50
C HIS A 81 -5.90 22.51 -13.16
N ALA A 82 -6.49 21.85 -14.16
CA ALA A 82 -7.23 20.61 -13.91
C ALA A 82 -6.29 19.45 -13.59
N VAL A 83 -5.08 19.46 -14.15
CA VAL A 83 -4.04 18.49 -13.83
C VAL A 83 -3.41 18.80 -12.47
N GLU A 84 -3.22 20.08 -12.12
CA GLU A 84 -2.78 20.49 -10.79
C GLU A 84 -3.74 19.98 -9.70
N ASP A 85 -5.05 20.14 -9.93
CA ASP A 85 -6.10 19.64 -9.04
C ASP A 85 -6.00 18.11 -8.90
N TYR A 86 -5.92 17.37 -10.01
CA TYR A 86 -5.69 15.92 -9.99
C TYR A 86 -4.46 15.49 -9.16
N ILE A 87 -3.32 16.16 -9.34
CA ILE A 87 -2.10 15.84 -8.58
C ILE A 87 -2.30 16.16 -7.09
N MET A 88 -2.99 17.26 -6.76
CA MET A 88 -3.29 17.61 -5.38
C MET A 88 -4.25 16.61 -4.74
N SER A 89 -5.30 16.19 -5.45
CA SER A 89 -6.23 15.15 -4.99
C SER A 89 -5.49 13.84 -4.73
N ARG A 90 -4.60 13.44 -5.66
CA ARG A 90 -3.74 12.28 -5.48
C ARG A 90 -2.88 12.43 -4.23
N TYR A 91 -2.18 13.55 -4.07
CA TYR A 91 -1.36 13.84 -2.89
C TYR A 91 -2.14 13.65 -1.59
N GLN A 92 -3.35 14.21 -1.52
CA GLN A 92 -4.19 14.15 -0.33
C GLN A 92 -4.72 12.73 -0.06
N MET A 93 -5.14 11.98 -1.09
CA MET A 93 -5.60 10.59 -0.97
C MET A 93 -4.55 9.67 -0.36
N TYR A 94 -3.27 9.82 -0.77
CA TYR A 94 -2.20 9.01 -0.19
C TYR A 94 -2.04 9.25 1.32
N TRP A 95 -1.99 10.51 1.76
CA TRP A 95 -1.75 10.80 3.17
C TRP A 95 -2.95 10.55 4.08
N GLN A 96 -4.16 10.75 3.57
CA GLN A 96 -5.35 10.69 4.40
C GLN A 96 -6.06 9.33 4.36
N VAL A 97 -5.87 8.56 3.29
CA VAL A 97 -6.54 7.26 3.09
C VAL A 97 -5.51 6.14 3.06
N TYR A 98 -4.63 6.10 2.05
CA TYR A 98 -3.76 4.93 1.82
C TYR A 98 -2.71 4.74 2.93
N PHE A 99 -2.17 5.85 3.45
CA PHE A 99 -1.20 5.84 4.56
C PHE A 99 -1.82 6.14 5.91
N HIS A 100 -3.15 6.08 6.01
CA HIS A 100 -3.81 6.31 7.29
C HIS A 100 -3.30 5.28 8.32
N PRO A 101 -2.69 5.69 9.45
CA PRO A 101 -2.00 4.76 10.34
C PRO A 101 -2.90 3.66 10.91
N VAL A 102 -4.20 3.93 11.10
CA VAL A 102 -5.16 2.91 11.56
C VAL A 102 -5.37 1.81 10.49
N THR A 103 -5.37 2.15 9.20
CA THR A 103 -5.47 1.17 8.10
C THR A 103 -4.20 0.34 8.02
N ARG A 104 -3.05 1.01 8.10
CA ARG A 104 -1.72 0.35 8.14
C ARG A 104 -1.58 -0.59 9.34
N SER A 105 -2.17 -0.26 10.49
CA SER A 105 -2.24 -1.16 11.65
C SER A 105 -2.96 -2.47 11.35
N ALA A 106 -4.07 -2.43 10.60
CA ALA A 106 -4.78 -3.63 10.17
C ALA A 106 -3.94 -4.47 9.19
N GLU A 107 -3.23 -3.84 8.26
CA GLU A 107 -2.31 -4.51 7.34
C GLU A 107 -1.12 -5.17 8.06
N VAL A 108 -0.58 -4.49 9.09
CA VAL A 108 0.45 -5.06 9.96
C VAL A 108 -0.07 -6.34 10.61
N ILE A 109 -1.25 -6.30 11.24
CA ILE A 109 -1.85 -7.48 11.88
C ILE A 109 -2.09 -8.59 10.84
N LEU A 110 -2.63 -8.25 9.67
CA LEU A 110 -2.88 -9.20 8.58
C LEU A 110 -1.61 -9.92 8.15
N SER A 111 -0.53 -9.17 7.92
CA SER A 111 0.78 -9.72 7.59
C SER A 111 1.31 -10.66 8.69
N LYS A 112 1.13 -10.27 9.96
CA LYS A 112 1.52 -11.10 11.11
C LYS A 112 0.70 -12.39 11.24
N ILE A 113 -0.58 -12.38 10.92
CA ILE A 113 -1.42 -13.59 10.88
C ILE A 113 -0.83 -14.60 9.88
N PHE A 114 -0.60 -14.18 8.63
CA PHE A 114 -0.06 -15.06 7.60
C PHE A 114 1.36 -15.53 7.89
N LYS A 115 2.21 -14.64 8.45
CA LYS A 115 3.54 -15.02 8.94
C LYS A 115 3.44 -16.13 10.00
N ARG A 116 2.57 -15.97 11.00
CA ARG A 116 2.41 -16.96 12.08
C ARG A 116 1.87 -18.28 11.56
N ALA A 117 0.83 -18.24 10.71
CA ALA A 117 0.24 -19.43 10.10
C ALA A 117 1.28 -20.21 9.27
N LYS A 118 2.12 -19.52 8.50
CA LYS A 118 3.23 -20.14 7.76
C LYS A 118 4.25 -20.78 8.69
N GLU A 119 4.70 -20.09 9.74
CA GLU A 119 5.67 -20.62 10.70
C GLU A 119 5.15 -21.87 11.42
N LEU A 120 3.90 -21.84 11.88
CA LEU A 120 3.24 -22.98 12.52
C LEU A 120 3.16 -24.18 11.58
N HIS A 121 2.74 -23.95 10.33
CA HIS A 121 2.68 -25.01 9.32
C HIS A 121 4.04 -25.66 9.07
N LEU A 122 5.09 -24.86 8.92
CA LEU A 122 6.45 -25.36 8.70
C LEU A 122 7.02 -26.07 9.94
N ALA A 123 6.55 -25.72 11.14
CA ALA A 123 6.90 -26.39 12.40
C ALA A 123 6.10 -27.68 12.65
N GLY A 124 5.19 -28.07 11.74
CA GLY A 124 4.36 -29.27 11.89
C GLY A 124 3.18 -29.12 12.84
N TYR A 125 2.74 -27.88 13.13
CA TYR A 125 1.54 -27.63 13.92
C TYR A 125 0.29 -28.22 13.24
N GLU A 126 -0.53 -28.92 14.03
CA GLU A 126 -1.80 -29.49 13.57
C GLU A 126 -2.93 -28.48 13.77
N PHE A 127 -3.30 -27.78 12.70
CA PHE A 127 -4.47 -26.90 12.70
C PHE A 127 -5.76 -27.69 12.87
N LYS A 128 -6.72 -27.13 13.61
CA LYS A 128 -8.09 -27.68 13.73
C LYS A 128 -8.74 -27.85 12.36
N GLN A 129 -8.56 -26.84 11.50
CA GLN A 129 -8.91 -26.90 10.09
C GLN A 129 -7.65 -26.65 9.25
N LYS A 130 -7.28 -27.63 8.43
CA LYS A 130 -6.10 -27.53 7.57
C LYS A 130 -6.24 -26.38 6.56
N PRO A 131 -5.32 -25.39 6.55
CA PRO A 131 -5.38 -24.28 5.61
C PRO A 131 -4.88 -24.63 4.21
N ASN A 132 -5.56 -25.58 3.56
CA ASN A 132 -5.15 -26.16 2.27
C ASN A 132 -4.97 -25.09 1.18
N HIS A 133 -5.80 -24.04 1.19
CA HIS A 133 -5.72 -22.93 0.22
C HIS A 133 -4.41 -22.13 0.32
N PHE A 134 -3.70 -22.19 1.46
CA PHE A 134 -2.47 -21.42 1.69
C PHE A 134 -1.19 -22.27 1.59
N TYR A 135 -1.28 -23.60 1.61
CA TYR A 135 -0.11 -24.47 1.69
C TYR A 135 0.88 -24.28 0.54
N SER A 136 0.40 -24.23 -0.71
CA SER A 136 1.29 -24.02 -1.86
C SER A 136 2.02 -22.67 -1.76
N PHE A 137 1.36 -21.62 -1.27
CA PHE A 137 1.97 -20.31 -1.01
C PHE A 137 2.96 -20.33 0.15
N PHE A 138 2.69 -21.07 1.23
CA PHE A 138 3.64 -21.23 2.33
C PHE A 138 4.96 -21.86 1.89
N TYR A 139 4.92 -22.77 0.92
CA TYR A 139 6.11 -23.36 0.29
C TYR A 139 6.71 -22.55 -0.87
N GLY A 140 6.10 -21.43 -1.26
CA GLY A 140 6.52 -20.65 -2.43
C GLY A 140 6.29 -21.39 -3.76
N LYS A 141 5.30 -22.29 -3.80
CA LYS A 141 4.94 -23.14 -4.94
C LYS A 141 3.49 -22.94 -5.41
N GLY A 142 2.92 -21.76 -5.17
CA GLY A 142 1.55 -21.44 -5.57
C GLY A 142 1.36 -21.53 -7.08
N SER A 143 0.36 -22.28 -7.53
CA SER A 143 -0.05 -22.31 -8.93
C SER A 143 -1.09 -21.21 -9.24
N LEU A 144 -1.33 -20.94 -10.52
CA LEU A 144 -2.40 -20.03 -10.94
C LEU A 144 -3.78 -20.50 -10.44
N ASP A 145 -4.03 -21.81 -10.49
CA ASP A 145 -5.29 -22.41 -10.02
C ASP A 145 -5.46 -22.25 -8.50
N ASP A 146 -4.37 -22.38 -7.73
CA ASP A 146 -4.41 -22.07 -6.29
C ASP A 146 -4.70 -20.59 -6.03
N TYR A 147 -4.10 -19.69 -6.82
CA TYR A 147 -4.28 -18.24 -6.67
C TYR A 147 -5.73 -17.83 -6.98
N LEU A 148 -6.32 -18.38 -8.03
CA LEU A 148 -7.71 -18.08 -8.42
C LEU A 148 -8.76 -18.64 -7.44
N ARG A 149 -8.38 -19.59 -6.57
CA ARG A 149 -9.24 -20.09 -5.49
C ARG A 149 -9.19 -19.24 -4.22
N LEU A 150 -8.28 -18.28 -4.15
CA LEU A 150 -8.17 -17.39 -3.01
C LEU A 150 -8.97 -16.13 -3.22
N ASP A 151 -9.79 -15.81 -2.24
CA ASP A 151 -10.46 -14.53 -2.10
C ASP A 151 -10.51 -14.10 -0.63
N GLU A 152 -11.08 -12.93 -0.38
CA GLU A 152 -11.25 -12.38 0.96
C GLU A 152 -12.14 -13.28 1.84
N ALA A 153 -13.19 -13.88 1.30
CA ALA A 153 -14.12 -14.71 2.06
C ALA A 153 -13.44 -15.99 2.58
N ILE A 154 -12.61 -16.64 1.75
CA ILE A 154 -11.78 -17.78 2.17
C ILE A 154 -10.81 -17.37 3.27
N THR A 155 -10.19 -16.20 3.14
CA THR A 155 -9.26 -15.67 4.14
C THR A 155 -9.96 -15.43 5.48
N LEU A 156 -11.13 -14.74 5.45
CA LEU A 156 -11.93 -14.47 6.63
C LEU A 156 -12.45 -15.75 7.29
N TYR A 157 -12.84 -16.76 6.50
CA TYR A 157 -13.21 -18.07 7.02
C TYR A 157 -12.07 -18.69 7.84
N TYR A 158 -10.85 -18.71 7.32
CA TYR A 158 -9.72 -19.24 8.07
C TYR A 158 -9.42 -18.42 9.32
N PHE A 159 -9.55 -17.10 9.28
CA PHE A 159 -9.36 -16.28 10.48
C PHE A 159 -10.40 -16.60 11.55
N GLN A 160 -11.65 -16.88 11.16
CA GLN A 160 -12.70 -17.29 12.09
C GLN A 160 -12.39 -18.62 12.78
N ILE A 161 -11.74 -19.55 12.09
CA ILE A 161 -11.28 -20.81 12.71
C ILE A 161 -10.02 -20.58 13.55
N TRP A 162 -9.08 -19.81 13.02
CA TRP A 162 -7.77 -19.57 13.64
C TRP A 162 -7.86 -18.77 14.93
N GLN A 163 -8.91 -17.98 15.13
CA GLN A 163 -9.16 -17.31 16.41
C GLN A 163 -9.39 -18.31 17.56
N GLU A 164 -9.75 -19.56 17.26
CA GLU A 164 -9.97 -20.62 18.26
C GLU A 164 -8.79 -21.59 18.39
N GLU A 165 -7.69 -21.39 17.66
CA GLU A 165 -6.50 -22.27 17.72
C GLU A 165 -5.79 -22.20 19.08
N GLU A 166 -5.03 -23.23 19.41
CA GLU A 166 -4.28 -23.29 20.68
C GLU A 166 -3.08 -22.32 20.69
N ASP A 167 -2.53 -22.01 19.51
CA ASP A 167 -1.48 -21.01 19.39
C ASP A 167 -1.99 -19.61 19.75
N ARG A 168 -1.58 -19.11 20.92
CA ARG A 168 -2.04 -17.83 21.47
C ARG A 168 -1.79 -16.64 20.55
N ILE A 169 -0.67 -16.63 19.81
CA ILE A 169 -0.31 -15.53 18.92
C ILE A 169 -1.24 -15.52 17.71
N LEU A 170 -1.40 -16.65 17.03
CA LEU A 170 -2.29 -16.76 15.88
C LEU A 170 -3.74 -16.44 16.27
N SER A 171 -4.21 -17.02 17.38
CA SER A 171 -5.54 -16.79 17.92
C SER A 171 -5.78 -15.31 18.21
N ASP A 172 -4.90 -14.66 18.99
CA ASP A 172 -5.05 -13.25 19.35
C ASP A 172 -5.00 -12.34 18.11
N LEU A 173 -4.10 -12.57 17.16
CA LEU A 173 -4.02 -11.75 15.95
C LEU A 173 -5.29 -11.88 15.09
N CYS A 174 -5.86 -13.08 14.95
CA CYS A 174 -7.13 -13.28 14.24
C CYS A 174 -8.30 -12.61 14.96
N VAL A 175 -8.40 -12.76 16.30
CA VAL A 175 -9.39 -12.04 17.12
C VAL A 175 -9.26 -10.53 16.89
N ARG A 176 -8.03 -10.01 16.88
CA ARG A 176 -7.77 -8.59 16.69
C ARG A 176 -8.23 -8.08 15.33
N PHE A 177 -7.94 -8.81 14.27
CA PHE A 177 -8.34 -8.43 12.92
C PHE A 177 -9.86 -8.44 12.77
N LEU A 178 -10.51 -9.55 13.14
CA LEU A 178 -11.97 -9.74 13.00
C LEU A 178 -12.78 -8.75 13.85
N ASN A 179 -12.31 -8.42 15.05
CA ASN A 179 -13.01 -7.53 15.98
C ASN A 179 -12.46 -6.09 15.96
N ARG A 180 -11.61 -5.77 14.97
CA ARG A 180 -11.00 -4.45 14.79
C ARG A 180 -10.28 -3.91 16.05
N ARG A 181 -9.64 -4.80 16.81
CA ARG A 181 -8.79 -4.49 17.97
C ARG A 181 -7.34 -4.25 17.51
N LEU A 182 -7.19 -3.16 16.76
CA LEU A 182 -5.97 -2.81 16.03
C LEU A 182 -4.84 -2.35 16.97
N PHE A 183 -3.59 -2.54 16.54
CA PHE A 183 -2.43 -1.96 17.22
C PHE A 183 -2.49 -0.44 17.21
N LYS A 184 -1.99 0.17 18.30
CA LYS A 184 -1.72 1.61 18.37
C LYS A 184 -0.36 1.90 17.78
N TYR A 185 -0.08 3.18 17.55
CA TYR A 185 1.14 3.62 16.92
C TYR A 185 1.70 4.88 17.56
N VAL A 186 3.01 5.06 17.41
CA VAL A 186 3.73 6.32 17.70
C VAL A 186 4.68 6.64 16.55
N GLU A 187 5.06 7.91 16.41
CA GLU A 187 6.15 8.30 15.52
C GLU A 187 7.45 7.63 15.99
N PHE A 188 8.11 6.93 15.08
CA PHE A 188 9.34 6.22 15.42
C PHE A 188 10.31 6.23 14.25
N ASN A 189 11.15 7.25 14.19
CA ASN A 189 12.25 7.28 13.24
C ASN A 189 13.44 6.46 13.79
N PRO A 190 13.80 5.31 13.19
CA PRO A 190 14.85 4.44 13.71
C PRO A 190 16.21 5.13 13.82
N ASN A 191 16.50 6.08 12.91
CA ASN A 191 17.75 6.83 12.90
C ASN A 191 17.86 7.80 14.08
N GLN A 192 16.73 8.26 14.62
CA GLN A 192 16.68 9.17 15.77
C GLN A 192 16.53 8.42 17.10
N ARG A 193 16.01 7.19 17.07
CA ARG A 193 15.67 6.38 18.25
C ARG A 193 16.44 5.06 18.32
N MET A 194 17.71 5.09 17.88
CA MET A 194 18.54 3.89 17.69
C MET A 194 18.75 3.06 18.96
N ASN A 195 18.76 3.69 20.14
CA ASN A 195 18.90 3.01 21.43
C ASN A 195 17.58 2.45 21.98
N ASP A 196 16.45 3.06 21.62
CA ASP A 196 15.14 2.64 22.13
C ASP A 196 14.70 1.31 21.49
N TRP A 197 15.09 1.04 20.23
CA TRP A 197 14.65 -0.17 19.52
C TRP A 197 15.12 -1.48 20.19
N PRO A 198 16.43 -1.71 20.45
CA PRO A 198 16.89 -2.91 21.15
C PRO A 198 16.30 -3.02 22.56
N GLU A 199 16.15 -1.90 23.28
CA GLU A 199 15.54 -1.88 24.62
C GLU A 199 14.07 -2.35 24.56
N LEU A 200 13.28 -1.82 23.62
CA LEU A 200 11.89 -2.22 23.41
C LEU A 200 11.76 -3.70 23.06
N GLN A 201 12.63 -4.24 22.20
CA GLN A 201 12.59 -5.67 21.86
C GLN A 201 12.79 -6.56 23.10
N GLU A 202 13.76 -6.22 23.95
CA GLU A 202 14.02 -6.98 25.18
C GLU A 202 12.93 -6.80 26.23
N LEU A 203 12.37 -5.60 26.36
CA LEU A 203 11.26 -5.35 27.28
C LEU A 203 9.98 -6.08 26.86
N PHE A 204 9.67 -6.15 25.56
CA PHE A 204 8.53 -6.92 25.05
C PHE A 204 8.66 -8.41 25.40
N LYS A 205 9.84 -9.01 25.18
CA LYS A 205 10.12 -10.39 25.61
C LYS A 205 9.92 -10.58 27.11
N LYS A 206 10.42 -9.65 27.94
CA LYS A 206 10.25 -9.68 29.41
C LYS A 206 8.79 -9.49 29.87
N ALA A 207 7.93 -8.94 29.03
CA ALA A 207 6.51 -8.76 29.27
C ALA A 207 5.66 -9.91 28.70
N ASP A 208 6.29 -11.01 28.26
CA ASP A 208 5.66 -12.15 27.58
C ASP A 208 4.92 -11.77 26.27
N LEU A 209 5.40 -10.73 25.59
CA LEU A 209 4.91 -10.30 24.29
C LEU A 209 5.99 -10.54 23.24
N ASN A 210 5.74 -11.42 22.28
CA ASN A 210 6.72 -11.69 21.23
C ASN A 210 6.89 -10.46 20.31
N PRO A 211 8.07 -9.80 20.28
CA PRO A 211 8.27 -8.58 19.50
C PRO A 211 8.14 -8.81 17.98
N ASP A 212 8.37 -10.02 17.48
CA ASP A 212 8.23 -10.33 16.05
C ASP A 212 6.80 -10.20 15.52
N TYR A 213 5.82 -10.21 16.43
CA TYR A 213 4.39 -10.17 16.16
C TYR A 213 3.72 -8.92 16.73
N TYR A 214 4.21 -8.42 17.88
CA TYR A 214 3.56 -7.33 18.62
C TYR A 214 4.33 -6.01 18.62
N LEU A 215 5.50 -5.93 17.97
CA LEU A 215 6.29 -4.72 17.88
C LEU A 215 6.80 -4.52 16.45
N VAL A 216 6.16 -3.64 15.69
CA VAL A 216 6.39 -3.54 14.24
C VAL A 216 6.71 -2.12 13.82
N ILE A 217 7.90 -1.91 13.26
CA ILE A 217 8.20 -0.69 12.53
C ILE A 217 7.65 -0.85 11.12
N ASP A 218 6.84 0.11 10.70
CA ASP A 218 6.36 0.23 9.33
C ASP A 218 6.76 1.61 8.79
N SER A 219 7.18 1.64 7.53
CA SER A 219 7.55 2.87 6.85
C SER A 219 6.72 3.00 5.59
N SER A 220 5.89 4.03 5.53
CA SER A 220 5.16 4.40 4.33
C SER A 220 5.85 5.59 3.67
N SER A 221 6.06 5.52 2.37
CA SER A 221 6.58 6.64 1.60
C SER A 221 5.89 6.71 0.26
N ASP A 222 5.55 7.92 -0.17
CA ASP A 222 5.08 8.16 -1.53
C ASP A 222 5.85 9.32 -2.16
N LEU A 223 5.89 9.28 -3.48
CA LEU A 223 6.26 10.38 -4.34
C LEU A 223 5.00 10.77 -5.12
N PRO A 224 4.26 11.78 -4.63
CA PRO A 224 2.96 12.19 -5.17
C PRO A 224 3.03 12.50 -6.68
N TYR A 225 4.18 13.02 -7.11
CA TYR A 225 4.56 13.18 -8.50
C TYR A 225 6.03 12.75 -8.66
N ASP A 226 6.23 11.62 -9.32
CA ASP A 226 7.47 10.85 -9.34
C ASP A 226 8.05 10.79 -10.76
N PHE A 227 8.85 11.79 -11.12
CA PHE A 227 9.55 11.83 -12.42
C PHE A 227 11.02 12.26 -12.30
N TYR A 228 11.48 12.68 -11.12
CA TYR A 228 12.84 13.11 -10.87
C TYR A 228 13.44 12.34 -9.70
N ARG A 229 14.16 11.25 -10.01
CA ARG A 229 15.05 10.56 -9.09
C ARG A 229 16.46 10.60 -9.67
N PRO A 230 17.37 11.44 -9.15
CA PRO A 230 18.76 11.40 -9.56
C PRO A 230 19.35 10.02 -9.27
N GLY A 231 19.62 9.22 -10.30
CA GLY A 231 20.30 7.93 -10.19
C GLY A 231 19.43 6.66 -10.14
N GLU A 232 18.13 6.72 -10.44
CA GLU A 232 17.30 5.52 -10.64
C GLU A 232 16.93 5.33 -12.13
N GLU A 233 17.04 4.08 -12.62
CA GLU A 233 16.87 3.70 -14.03
C GLU A 233 15.40 3.63 -14.51
N GLU A 234 14.41 3.69 -13.62
CA GLU A 234 12.99 3.70 -14.01
C GLU A 234 12.53 5.11 -14.41
N GLU A 235 12.68 5.46 -15.70
CA GLU A 235 12.11 6.67 -16.29
C GLU A 235 10.57 6.58 -16.37
N ARG A 236 9.86 6.96 -15.29
CA ARG A 236 8.43 7.25 -15.38
C ARG A 236 8.25 8.52 -16.22
N LEU A 237 7.58 8.40 -17.37
CA LEU A 237 7.29 9.55 -18.23
C LEU A 237 6.49 10.61 -17.45
N PRO A 238 6.94 11.87 -17.43
CA PRO A 238 6.23 12.94 -16.75
C PRO A 238 5.00 13.38 -17.54
N ILE A 239 4.11 14.14 -16.89
CA ILE A 239 2.98 14.76 -17.58
C ILE A 239 3.49 15.93 -18.40
N HIS A 240 3.19 15.90 -19.70
CA HIS A 240 3.58 16.94 -20.64
C HIS A 240 2.41 17.87 -20.99
N LEU A 241 2.72 19.16 -21.08
CA LEU A 241 1.86 20.22 -21.60
C LEU A 241 2.23 20.56 -23.05
N VAL A 242 1.23 20.64 -23.92
CA VAL A 242 1.35 21.20 -25.27
C VAL A 242 0.96 22.67 -25.24
N LEU A 243 1.92 23.54 -25.51
CA LEU A 243 1.74 24.98 -25.61
C LEU A 243 1.05 25.38 -26.93
N PRO A 244 0.44 26.57 -27.03
CA PRO A 244 -0.19 27.07 -28.26
C PRO A 244 0.73 27.12 -29.48
N ASN A 245 2.04 27.28 -29.27
CA ASN A 245 3.06 27.28 -30.32
C ASN A 245 3.51 25.86 -30.73
N GLY A 246 2.87 24.80 -30.21
CA GLY A 246 3.19 23.40 -30.46
C GLY A 246 4.38 22.85 -29.67
N LYS A 247 5.07 23.68 -28.87
CA LYS A 247 6.16 23.19 -28.01
C LYS A 247 5.60 22.36 -26.87
N ILE A 248 6.37 21.34 -26.48
CA ILE A 248 6.08 20.48 -25.34
C ILE A 248 6.91 20.95 -24.14
N ARG A 249 6.25 21.04 -22.99
CA ARG A 249 6.85 21.38 -21.69
C ARG A 249 6.43 20.36 -20.65
N GLU A 250 7.32 20.07 -19.71
CA GLU A 250 6.96 19.23 -18.55
C GLU A 250 6.15 20.06 -17.55
N LEU A 251 5.13 19.45 -16.94
CA LEU A 251 4.15 20.13 -16.08
C LEU A 251 4.78 20.92 -14.92
N SER A 252 5.71 20.33 -14.17
CA SER A 252 6.33 20.99 -13.00
C SER A 252 7.13 22.23 -13.38
N ARG A 253 7.60 22.34 -14.63
CA ARG A 253 8.30 23.55 -15.13
C ARG A 253 7.36 24.73 -15.43
N GLU A 254 6.06 24.48 -15.49
CA GLU A 254 5.04 25.49 -15.80
C GLU A 254 4.07 25.71 -14.63
N SER A 255 4.20 24.94 -13.54
CA SER A 255 3.32 24.97 -12.37
C SER A 255 4.10 25.00 -11.06
N ASP A 256 4.08 26.14 -10.37
CA ASP A 256 4.72 26.34 -9.06
C ASP A 256 4.18 25.35 -8.00
N VAL A 257 2.88 25.00 -8.09
CA VAL A 257 2.23 24.07 -7.15
C VAL A 257 2.78 22.67 -7.32
N VAL A 258 2.89 22.19 -8.56
CA VAL A 258 3.42 20.86 -8.87
C VAL A 258 4.91 20.83 -8.56
N GLU A 259 5.68 21.86 -8.91
CA GLU A 259 7.10 21.98 -8.56
C GLU A 259 7.31 21.84 -7.05
N ALA A 260 6.48 22.52 -6.24
CA ALA A 260 6.62 22.54 -4.79
C ALA A 260 6.47 21.16 -4.12
N ILE A 261 5.81 20.20 -4.77
CA ILE A 261 5.61 18.82 -4.25
C ILE A 261 6.39 17.76 -5.03
N SER A 262 6.94 18.11 -6.19
CA SER A 262 7.73 17.22 -7.05
C SER A 262 9.02 16.78 -6.37
N GLY A 263 9.35 15.49 -6.43
CA GLY A 263 10.62 14.95 -5.93
C GLY A 263 10.79 15.00 -4.40
N LYS A 264 9.80 15.49 -3.64
CA LYS A 264 9.84 15.52 -2.18
C LYS A 264 9.29 14.22 -1.62
N LYS A 265 10.19 13.26 -1.37
CA LYS A 265 9.83 12.01 -0.67
C LYS A 265 9.48 12.31 0.77
N ARG A 266 8.18 12.25 1.10
CA ARG A 266 7.73 12.27 2.48
C ARG A 266 7.65 10.83 2.96
N THR A 267 8.43 10.54 3.99
CA THR A 267 8.48 9.21 4.63
C THR A 267 7.88 9.36 6.01
N ASP A 268 6.96 8.46 6.34
CA ASP A 268 6.36 8.36 7.65
C ASP A 268 6.78 7.04 8.29
N HIS A 269 7.36 7.12 9.48
CA HIS A 269 7.87 5.97 10.23
C HIS A 269 7.05 5.78 11.49
N LYS A 270 6.32 4.68 11.55
CA LYS A 270 5.47 4.35 12.69
C LYS A 270 5.97 3.09 13.38
N LEU A 271 5.83 3.09 14.70
CA LEU A 271 5.97 1.88 15.51
C LEU A 271 4.61 1.44 16.00
N TYR A 272 4.17 0.24 15.59
CA TYR A 272 2.90 -0.37 15.97
C TYR A 272 3.04 -1.35 17.14
N PHE A 273 2.10 -1.29 18.09
CA PHE A 273 2.07 -2.13 19.29
C PHE A 273 0.66 -2.31 19.89
N PRO A 274 0.41 -3.41 20.63
CA PRO A 274 -0.87 -3.65 21.33
C PRO A 274 -0.95 -2.85 22.64
N LEU A 275 -1.40 -1.59 22.59
CA LEU A 275 -1.51 -0.73 23.79
C LEU A 275 -2.30 -1.38 24.93
N ASP A 276 -3.39 -2.05 24.61
CA ASP A 276 -4.24 -2.76 25.55
C ASP A 276 -3.52 -3.86 26.34
N CYS A 277 -2.59 -4.58 25.73
CA CYS A 277 -1.74 -5.54 26.43
C CYS A 277 -0.73 -4.86 27.37
N LEU A 278 -0.29 -3.65 27.03
CA LEU A 278 0.61 -2.85 27.86
C LEU A 278 -0.12 -2.18 29.03
N GLU A 279 -1.37 -1.78 28.84
CA GLU A 279 -2.24 -1.20 29.89
C GLU A 279 -2.73 -2.25 30.89
N ASP A 280 -2.76 -3.53 30.52
CA ASP A 280 -3.05 -4.63 31.43
C ASP A 280 -1.87 -4.90 32.39
N VAL A 281 -1.89 -4.25 33.55
CA VAL A 281 -0.82 -4.33 34.57
C VAL A 281 -0.96 -5.48 35.57
N ARG A 282 -1.81 -6.48 35.30
CA ARG A 282 -1.93 -7.67 36.17
C ARG A 282 -0.61 -8.44 36.28
N GLU A 283 0.16 -8.46 35.20
CA GLU A 283 1.47 -9.12 35.10
C GLU A 283 2.51 -8.16 34.52
N HIS A 284 3.77 -8.33 34.92
CA HIS A 284 4.92 -7.56 34.39
C HIS A 284 4.77 -6.02 34.47
N LYS A 285 4.06 -5.51 35.49
CA LYS A 285 3.70 -4.08 35.63
C LYS A 285 4.87 -3.13 35.41
N GLU A 286 5.99 -3.32 36.09
CA GLU A 286 7.16 -2.44 35.99
C GLU A 286 7.77 -2.42 34.58
N VAL A 287 7.82 -3.59 33.93
CA VAL A 287 8.32 -3.74 32.56
C VAL A 287 7.40 -3.03 31.57
N LYS A 288 6.08 -3.24 31.69
CA LYS A 288 5.08 -2.59 30.81
C LYS A 288 5.07 -1.07 30.99
N GLN A 289 5.25 -0.59 32.22
CA GLN A 289 5.33 0.84 32.52
C GLN A 289 6.57 1.47 31.87
N ARG A 290 7.72 0.78 31.93
CA ARG A 290 8.94 1.19 31.23
C ARG A 290 8.77 1.25 29.70
N ILE A 291 8.07 0.27 29.11
CA ILE A 291 7.76 0.29 27.68
C ILE A 291 6.97 1.55 27.33
N LEU A 292 5.90 1.85 28.09
CA LEU A 292 5.04 3.02 27.86
C LEU A 292 5.82 4.34 27.97
N GLU A 293 6.74 4.45 28.94
CA GLU A 293 7.62 5.63 29.06
C GLU A 293 8.49 5.83 27.81
N ILE A 294 9.05 4.75 27.25
CA ILE A 294 9.83 4.85 26.02
C ILE A 294 8.92 5.27 24.87
N LEU A 295 7.75 4.65 24.72
CA LEU A 295 6.83 4.96 23.61
C LEU A 295 6.29 6.40 23.65
N GLN A 296 6.25 7.05 24.82
CA GLN A 296 5.78 8.43 25.00
C GLN A 296 6.86 9.51 24.78
N LYS A 297 8.13 9.14 24.64
CA LYS A 297 9.20 10.08 24.21
C LYS A 297 9.00 10.49 22.76
#